data_AF-A0A928Q6S6-F1
#
_entry.id   AF-A0A928Q6S6-F1
#
_cell.length_a   1.000
_cell.length_b   1.000
_cell.length_c   1.000
_cell.angle_alpha   90.00
_cell.angle_beta   90.00
_cell.angle_gamma   90.00
#
_symmetry.space_group_name_H-M   'P 1'
#
loop_
_entity.id
_entity.type
_entity.pdbx_description
1 polymer ?
#
loop_
_entity_poly.entity_id
_entity_poly.type
_entity_poly.pdbx_seq_one_letter_code
_entity_poly.pdbx_strand_id
1 'polypeptide(L)' 'MPEEARQTALSVNQIENSAKIIEAGQKAGAFREGDPKQLSACFWAAVQGVMEDMARDKTLKAPNLEWIVAMLKK' A
#
# COMPACT_ATOMS: atom_id res chain seq x y z
N MET A 1 -6.18 -14.08 17.47
CA MET A 1 -7.20 -13.23 16.80
C MET A 1 -8.45 -14.05 16.57
N PRO A 2 -9.66 -13.45 16.61
CA PRO A 2 -10.89 -14.13 16.21
C PRO A 2 -10.81 -14.56 14.73
N GLU A 3 -11.30 -15.75 14.41
CA GLU A 3 -11.25 -16.34 13.07
C GLU A 3 -11.96 -15.46 12.02
N GLU A 4 -13.04 -14.79 12.43
CA GLU A 4 -13.79 -13.85 11.61
C GLU A 4 -12.96 -12.64 11.18
N ALA A 5 -12.16 -12.07 12.09
CA ALA A 5 -11.26 -10.96 11.77
C ALA A 5 -10.14 -11.39 10.80
N ARG A 6 -9.69 -12.65 10.90
CA ARG A 6 -8.72 -13.24 9.97
C ARG A 6 -9.32 -13.43 8.58
N GLN A 7 -10.55 -13.92 8.48
CA GLN A 7 -11.26 -14.09 7.20
C GLN A 7 -11.55 -12.75 6.51
N THR A 8 -11.95 -11.72 7.26
CA THR A 8 -12.12 -10.37 6.70
C THR A 8 -10.79 -9.77 6.23
N ALA A 9 -9.68 -10.00 6.94
CA ALA A 9 -8.37 -9.52 6.50
C ALA A 9 -7.89 -10.23 5.22
N LEU A 10 -8.23 -11.51 5.04
CA LEU A 10 -7.88 -12.31 3.86
C LEU A 10 -8.78 -12.04 2.65
N SER A 11 -10.01 -11.55 2.86
CA SER A 11 -10.97 -11.27 1.78
C SER A 11 -10.75 -9.93 1.09
N VAL A 12 -9.99 -9.00 1.70
CA VAL A 12 -9.67 -7.72 1.07
C VAL A 12 -8.46 -7.87 0.17
N ASN A 13 -8.70 -7.92 -1.14
CA ASN A 13 -7.63 -7.83 -2.12
C ASN A 13 -7.15 -6.37 -2.25
N GLN A 14 -6.36 -5.94 -1.27
CA GLN A 14 -5.87 -4.56 -1.17
C GLN A 14 -5.07 -4.14 -2.39
N ILE A 15 -4.36 -5.08 -3.02
CA ILE A 15 -3.60 -4.84 -4.25
C ILE A 15 -4.57 -4.47 -5.39
N GLU A 16 -5.61 -5.27 -5.62
CA GLU A 16 -6.58 -4.99 -6.70
C GLU A 16 -7.39 -3.72 -6.45
N ASN A 17 -7.80 -3.47 -5.20
CA ASN A 17 -8.54 -2.26 -4.86
C ASN A 17 -7.67 -1.01 -5.05
N SER A 18 -6.42 -1.05 -4.63
CA SER A 18 -5.50 0.08 -4.80
C SER A 18 -5.08 0.25 -6.26
N ALA A 19 -4.99 -0.83 -7.05
CA ALA A 19 -4.72 -0.76 -8.48
C ALA A 19 -5.79 0.06 -9.22
N LYS A 20 -7.07 -0.11 -8.87
CA LYS A 20 -8.17 0.69 -9.44
C LYS A 20 -8.04 2.18 -9.11
N ILE A 21 -7.62 2.51 -7.88
CA ILE A 21 -7.39 3.89 -7.45
C ILE A 21 -6.16 4.47 -8.18
N ILE A 22 -5.10 3.68 -8.33
CA ILE A 22 -3.89 4.08 -9.06
C ILE A 22 -4.23 4.37 -10.52
N GLU A 23 -4.99 3.50 -11.18
CA GLU A 23 -5.45 3.71 -12.56
C GLU A 23 -6.27 5.00 -12.69
N ALA A 24 -7.18 5.28 -11.75
CA ALA A 24 -7.94 6.53 -11.74
C ALA A 24 -7.03 7.75 -11.56
N GLY A 25 -6.04 7.68 -10.66
CA GLY A 25 -5.07 8.75 -10.44
C GLY A 25 -4.13 8.97 -11.63
N GLN A 26 -3.78 7.92 -12.37
CA GLN A 26 -3.04 8.02 -13.64
C GLN A 26 -3.86 8.77 -14.69
N LYS A 27 -5.14 8.41 -14.87
CA LYS A 27 -6.06 9.10 -15.78
C LYS A 27 -6.24 10.58 -15.41
N ALA A 28 -6.18 10.91 -14.12
CA ALA A 28 -6.25 12.28 -13.61
C ALA A 28 -4.89 13.02 -13.63
N GLY A 29 -3.80 12.37 -14.02
CA GLY A 29 -2.45 12.96 -14.04
C GLY A 29 -1.79 13.11 -12.66
N ALA A 30 -2.40 12.57 -11.60
CA ALA A 30 -1.88 12.64 -10.24
C ALA A 30 -0.79 11.59 -9.94
N PHE A 31 -0.84 10.43 -10.60
CA PHE A 31 0.09 9.33 -10.41
C PHE A 31 0.90 9.01 -11.66
N ARG A 32 2.10 8.43 -11.47
CA ARG A 32 3.03 8.06 -12.54
C ARG A 32 2.46 6.96 -13.44
N GLU A 33 2.83 6.98 -14.71
CA GLU A 33 2.47 5.96 -15.68
C GLU A 33 3.10 4.60 -15.33
N GLY A 34 2.51 3.51 -15.82
CA GLY A 34 2.96 2.13 -15.57
C GLY A 34 1.79 1.19 -15.26
N ASP A 35 2.10 -0.08 -15.00
CA ASP A 35 1.08 -1.07 -14.65
C ASP A 35 0.50 -0.79 -13.25
N PRO A 36 -0.81 -0.52 -13.11
CA PRO A 36 -1.42 -0.15 -11.82
C PRO A 36 -1.30 -1.24 -10.76
N LYS A 37 -1.31 -2.51 -11.16
CA LYS A 37 -1.23 -3.65 -10.25
C LYS A 37 0.19 -3.83 -9.73
N GLN A 38 1.20 -3.63 -10.57
CA GLN A 38 2.60 -3.62 -10.15
C GLN A 38 2.91 -2.45 -9.22
N LEU A 39 2.42 -1.24 -9.55
CA LEU A 39 2.55 -0.07 -8.67
C LEU A 39 1.87 -0.30 -7.32
N SER A 40 0.66 -0.87 -7.33
CA SER A 40 -0.07 -1.24 -6.13
C SER A 40 0.69 -2.25 -5.26
N ALA A 41 1.22 -3.31 -5.87
CA ALA A 41 2.02 -4.32 -5.17
C ALA A 41 3.30 -3.71 -4.58
N CYS A 42 3.99 -2.85 -5.31
CA CYS A 42 5.20 -2.18 -4.83
C CYS A 42 4.91 -1.23 -3.64
N PHE A 43 3.83 -0.45 -3.73
CA PHE A 43 3.37 0.41 -2.64
C PHE A 43 3.07 -0.40 -1.38
N TRP A 44 2.30 -1.49 -1.50
CA TRP A 44 1.95 -2.33 -0.35
C TRP A 44 3.14 -3.10 0.21
N ALA A 45 4.11 -3.51 -0.61
CA ALA A 45 5.35 -4.11 -0.13
C ALA A 45 6.15 -3.13 0.76
N ALA A 46 6.23 -1.86 0.37
CA ALA A 46 6.87 -0.84 1.21
C ALA A 46 6.10 -0.60 2.52
N VAL A 47 4.76 -0.51 2.46
CA VAL A 47 3.92 -0.36 3.67
C VAL A 47 4.09 -1.55 4.61
N GLN A 48 4.06 -2.78 4.09
CA GLN A 48 4.21 -4.00 4.88
C GLN A 48 5.61 -4.10 5.49
N GLY A 49 6.67 -3.82 4.73
CA GLY A 49 8.04 -3.82 5.26
C GLY A 49 8.23 -2.83 6.41
N VAL A 50 7.64 -1.64 6.31
CA VAL A 50 7.61 -0.67 7.42
C VAL A 50 6.86 -1.23 8.64
N MET A 51 5.69 -1.82 8.43
CA MET A 51 4.90 -2.42 9.52
C MET A 51 5.64 -3.56 10.21
N GLU A 52 6.33 -4.42 9.45
CA GLU A 52 7.13 -5.53 9.98
C GLU A 52 8.33 -5.03 10.80
N ASP A 53 9.00 -3.98 10.33
CA ASP A 53 10.09 -3.35 11.07
C ASP A 53 9.62 -2.71 12.37
N MET A 54 8.49 -2.00 12.35
CA MET A 54 7.86 -1.46 13.57
C MET A 54 7.31 -2.55 14.49
N ALA A 55 6.91 -3.70 13.95
CA ALA A 55 6.49 -4.84 14.74
C ALA A 55 7.68 -5.43 15.51
N ARG A 56 8.86 -5.50 14.86
CA ARG A 56 10.13 -6.00 15.41
C ARG A 56 10.79 -5.03 16.38
N ASP A 57 10.81 -3.74 16.05
CA ASP A 57 11.40 -2.66 16.86
C ASP A 57 10.33 -1.63 17.25
N LYS A 58 9.94 -1.64 18.53
CA LYS A 58 8.92 -0.74 19.08
C LYS A 58 9.39 0.71 19.22
N THR A 59 10.69 0.98 19.06
CA THR A 59 11.24 2.34 19.10
C THR A 59 11.17 3.04 17.74
N LEU A 60 10.97 2.26 16.68
CA LEU A 60 10.88 2.75 15.32
C LEU A 60 9.59 3.55 15.12
N LYS A 61 9.73 4.80 14.68
CA LYS A 61 8.59 5.67 14.39
C LYS A 61 8.08 5.37 12.98
N ALA A 62 6.78 5.50 12.79
CA ALA A 62 6.19 5.46 11.45
C ALA A 62 6.85 6.53 10.56
N PRO A 63 7.20 6.20 9.30
CA PRO A 63 7.73 7.16 8.36
C PRO A 63 6.69 8.23 8.03
N ASN A 64 7.13 9.34 7.44
CA ASN A 64 6.20 10.31 6.89
C ASN A 64 5.37 9.66 5.77
N LEU A 65 4.05 9.79 5.86
CA LEU A 65 3.12 9.23 4.87
C LEU A 65 3.42 9.71 3.44
N GLU A 66 3.89 10.94 3.29
CA GLU A 66 4.21 11.53 2.00
C GLU A 66 5.33 10.77 1.28
N TRP A 67 6.26 10.15 2.01
CA TRP A 67 7.34 9.36 1.41
C TRP A 67 6.82 8.09 0.75
N ILE A 68 5.83 7.45 1.37
CA ILE A 68 5.22 6.23 0.85
C ILE A 68 4.29 6.56 -0.32
N VAL A 69 3.47 7.61 -0.22
CA VAL A 69 2.60 8.06 -1.32
C VAL A 69 3.43 8.61 -2.50
N ALA A 70 4.58 9.22 -2.24
CA ALA A 70 5.49 9.69 -3.28
C ALA A 70 5.97 8.56 -4.21
N MET A 71 5.90 7.29 -3.81
CA MET A 71 6.13 6.15 -4.70
C MET A 71 5.12 6.04 -5.85
N LEU A 72 3.99 6.72 -5.76
CA LEU A 72 2.94 6.71 -6.80
C LEU A 72 2.87 8.04 -7.56
N LYS A 73 3.31 9.14 -6.95
CA LYS A 73 3.28 10.48 -7.57
C LYS A 73 4.22 10.57 -8.79
N LYS A 74 3.85 11.46 -9.72
CA LYS A 74 4.73 11.93 -10.82
C LYS A 74 5.88 12.77 -10.27
#